data_AF-A0A952E890-F1
#
_entry.id   AF-A0A952E890-F1
#
_cell.length_a   1.000
_cell.length_b   1.000
_cell.length_c   1.000
_cell.angle_alpha   90.00
_cell.angle_beta   90.00
_cell.angle_gamma   90.00
#
_symmetry.space_group_name_H-M   'P 1'
#
loop_
_entity.id
_entity.type
_entity.pdbx_description
1 polymer ?
#
loop_
_entity_poly.entity_id
_entity_poly.type
_entity_poly.pdbx_seq_one_letter_code
_entity_poly.pdbx_strand_id
1 'polypeptide(L)'
;MISVLRHWLVLNRPLLYFVYGQIFVIFGLAIFLHSRRHSRLELAISLRWIMAFGFIHGFHEWGDLFIPIQSSFLSASTIVALRFLQLFLLAGSFNCLHWFAVELLKTFPHNQRRYGFIPAGAFALWLIGSLCFGLVAGGDLERWRSFADVLARYLL
;
A
#
# COMPACT_ATOMS: atom_id res chain seq x y z
N MET A 1 34.86 3.44 -9.82
CA MET A 1 33.91 4.11 -8.89
C MET A 1 32.47 3.61 -9.07
N ILE A 2 31.91 3.63 -10.28
CA ILE A 2 30.53 3.16 -10.55
C ILE A 2 30.32 1.67 -10.19
N SER A 3 31.30 0.81 -10.46
CA SER A 3 31.24 -0.62 -10.11
C SER A 3 31.21 -0.88 -8.60
N VAL A 4 32.05 -0.16 -7.85
CA VAL A 4 32.13 -0.24 -6.38
C VAL A 4 30.82 0.20 -5.74
N LEU A 5 30.25 1.32 -6.18
CA LEU A 5 28.97 1.82 -5.68
C LEU A 5 27.83 0.85 -5.98
N ARG A 6 27.75 0.34 -7.21
CA ARG A 6 26.74 -0.67 -7.59
C ARG A 6 26.85 -1.91 -6.70
N HIS A 7 28.05 -2.41 -6.48
CA HIS A 7 28.28 -3.58 -5.65
C HIS A 7 27.84 -3.33 -4.20
N TRP A 8 28.21 -2.18 -3.62
CA TRP A 8 27.77 -1.78 -2.29
C TRP A 8 26.24 -1.68 -2.18
N LEU A 9 25.56 -1.08 -3.16
CA LEU A 9 24.10 -0.97 -3.19
C LEU A 9 23.41 -2.33 -3.28
N VAL A 10 23.96 -3.26 -4.07
CA VAL A 10 23.41 -4.61 -4.19
C VAL A 10 23.55 -5.37 -2.87
N LEU A 11 24.72 -5.30 -2.21
CA LEU A 11 24.95 -5.93 -0.92
C LEU A 11 24.04 -5.37 0.18
N ASN A 12 23.75 -4.07 0.14
CA ASN A 12 22.96 -3.39 1.17
C ASN A 12 21.47 -3.23 0.79
N ARG A 13 21.01 -3.78 -0.34
CA ARG A 13 19.62 -3.70 -0.78
C ARG A 13 18.61 -4.11 0.31
N PRO A 14 18.82 -5.18 1.10
CA PRO A 14 17.92 -5.52 2.20
C PRO A 14 17.76 -4.40 3.24
N LEU A 15 18.87 -3.74 3.60
CA LEU A 15 18.85 -2.60 4.52
C LEU A 15 18.12 -1.40 3.92
N LEU A 16 18.32 -1.13 2.63
CA LEU A 16 17.63 -0.05 1.93
C LEU A 16 16.11 -0.26 1.91
N TYR A 17 15.63 -1.47 1.61
CA TYR A 17 14.20 -1.79 1.66
C TYR A 17 13.63 -1.73 3.09
N PHE A 18 14.40 -2.19 4.08
CA PHE A 18 13.98 -2.08 5.48
C PHE A 18 13.79 -0.62 5.90
N VAL A 19 14.77 0.25 5.61
CA VAL A 19 14.70 1.69 5.90
C VAL A 19 13.58 2.35 5.12
N TYR A 20 13.37 1.99 3.85
CA TYR A 20 12.29 2.51 3.03
C TYR A 20 10.92 2.24 3.68
N GLY A 21 10.62 0.99 4.07
CA GLY A 21 9.39 0.67 4.79
C GLY A 21 9.28 1.40 6.14
N GLN A 22 10.40 1.52 6.87
CA GLN A 22 10.45 2.21 8.16
C GLN A 22 10.09 3.70 8.06
N ILE A 23 10.45 4.38 6.96
CA ILE A 23 10.07 5.79 6.74
C ILE A 23 8.55 5.94 6.77
N PHE A 24 7.80 5.05 6.10
CA PHE A 24 6.34 5.10 6.09
C PHE A 24 5.72 4.78 7.46
N VAL A 25 6.29 3.81 8.18
CA VAL A 25 5.82 3.48 9.54
C VAL A 25 6.05 4.66 10.50
N ILE A 26 7.23 5.28 10.47
CA ILE A 26 7.54 6.46 11.29
C ILE A 26 6.63 7.63 10.88
N PHE A 27 6.40 7.84 9.60
CA PHE A 27 5.51 8.88 9.10
C PHE A 27 4.07 8.68 9.60
N GLY A 28 3.52 7.47 9.48
CA GLY A 28 2.20 7.13 10.02
C GLY A 28 2.12 7.34 11.54
N LEU A 29 3.16 6.93 12.27
CA LEU A 29 3.28 7.13 13.72
C LEU A 29 3.37 8.62 14.10
N ALA A 30 4.15 9.41 13.36
CA ALA A 30 4.29 10.84 13.60
C ALA A 30 2.93 11.56 13.47
N ILE A 31 2.16 11.24 12.43
CA ILE A 31 0.81 11.79 12.24
C ILE A 31 -0.13 11.33 13.35
N PHE A 32 -0.07 10.05 13.73
CA PHE A 32 -0.87 9.50 14.82
C PHE A 32 -0.60 10.20 16.17
N LEU A 33 0.67 10.49 16.47
CA LEU A 33 1.04 11.18 17.70
C LEU A 33 0.69 12.68 17.64
N HIS A 34 0.82 13.31 16.47
CA HIS A 34 0.49 14.73 16.27
C HIS A 34 -1.02 14.98 16.38
N SER A 35 -1.85 14.09 15.81
CA SER A 35 -3.31 14.23 15.85
C SER A 35 -3.90 14.21 17.27
N ARG A 36 -3.19 13.61 18.24
CA ARG A 36 -3.59 13.56 19.64
C ARG A 36 -3.32 14.85 20.42
N ARG A 37 -2.35 15.68 19.99
CA ARG A 37 -1.86 16.78 20.84
C ARG A 37 -2.62 18.08 20.66
N HIS A 38 -3.10 18.42 19.46
CA HIS A 38 -3.94 19.61 19.23
C HIS A 38 -4.55 19.49 17.83
N SER A 39 -5.88 19.65 17.68
CA SER A 39 -6.46 20.45 16.58
C SER A 39 -8.00 20.36 16.53
N ARG A 40 -8.67 21.52 16.62
CA ARG A 40 -10.11 21.72 16.33
C ARG A 40 -10.34 22.05 14.83
N LEU A 41 -9.63 21.40 13.91
CA LEU A 41 -9.78 21.65 12.47
C LEU A 41 -10.43 20.45 11.80
N GLU A 42 -11.40 20.70 10.92
CA GLU A 42 -12.03 19.71 10.01
C GLU A 42 -11.00 18.83 9.26
N LEU A 43 -9.74 19.27 9.18
CA LEU A 43 -8.58 18.53 8.69
C LEU A 43 -8.24 17.25 9.48
N ALA A 44 -8.72 17.09 10.71
CA ALA A 44 -8.42 15.89 11.51
C ALA A 44 -8.98 14.60 10.91
N ILE A 45 -10.07 14.71 10.14
CA ILE A 45 -10.69 13.56 9.46
C ILE A 45 -9.79 13.08 8.32
N SER A 46 -9.25 13.99 7.50
CA SER A 46 -8.36 13.65 6.38
C SER A 46 -7.02 13.08 6.81
N LEU A 47 -6.48 13.54 7.94
CA LEU A 47 -5.23 13.01 8.51
C LEU A 47 -5.31 11.53 8.90
N ARG A 48 -6.51 10.99 9.18
CA ARG A 48 -6.67 9.55 9.49
C ARG A 48 -6.23 8.67 8.32
N TRP A 49 -6.48 9.10 7.09
CA TRP A 49 -6.23 8.30 5.90
C TRP A 49 -4.75 8.31 5.52
N ILE A 50 -4.08 9.46 5.70
CA ILE A 50 -2.61 9.52 5.55
C ILE A 50 -1.93 8.66 6.62
N MET A 51 -2.40 8.71 7.87
CA MET A 51 -1.88 7.85 8.93
C MET A 51 -2.03 6.36 8.56
N ALA A 52 -3.23 5.94 8.14
CA ALA A 52 -3.49 4.57 7.70
C ALA A 52 -2.61 4.17 6.52
N PHE A 53 -2.46 5.05 5.53
CA PHE A 53 -1.55 4.86 4.40
C PHE A 53 -0.12 4.57 4.88
N GLY A 54 0.45 5.40 5.75
CA GLY A 54 1.83 5.22 6.23
C GLY A 54 2.06 3.85 6.88
N PHE A 55 1.15 3.41 7.74
CA PHE A 55 1.26 2.07 8.34
C PHE A 55 1.09 0.96 7.31
N ILE A 56 -0.02 0.96 6.55
CA ILE A 56 -0.35 -0.11 5.61
C ILE A 56 0.73 -0.24 4.53
N HIS A 57 1.20 0.89 3.99
CA HIS A 57 2.25 0.91 2.98
C HIS A 57 3.59 0.47 3.57
N GLY A 58 3.96 0.90 4.77
CA GLY A 58 5.17 0.43 5.44
C GLY A 58 5.19 -1.09 5.63
N PHE A 59 4.06 -1.68 6.03
CA PHE A 59 3.93 -3.15 6.12
C PHE A 59 3.98 -3.84 4.76
N HIS A 60 3.43 -3.23 3.71
CA HIS A 60 3.55 -3.74 2.33
C HIS A 60 5.03 -3.86 1.91
N GLU A 61 5.82 -2.79 2.11
CA GLU A 61 7.23 -2.73 1.72
C GLU A 61 8.09 -3.73 2.50
N TRP A 62 7.80 -3.89 3.78
CA TRP A 62 8.44 -4.93 4.59
C TRP A 62 8.13 -6.35 4.12
N GLY A 63 7.01 -6.58 3.45
CA GLY A 63 6.68 -7.86 2.82
C GLY A 63 7.75 -8.33 1.83
N ASP A 64 8.36 -7.42 1.07
CA ASP A 64 9.40 -7.76 0.09
C ASP A 64 10.70 -8.26 0.74
N LEU A 65 10.92 -7.89 2.00
CA LEU A 65 12.06 -8.34 2.79
C LEU A 65 11.73 -9.62 3.59
N PHE A 66 10.63 -9.61 4.34
CA PHE A 66 10.36 -10.66 5.32
C PHE A 66 9.72 -11.92 4.72
N ILE A 67 8.87 -11.80 3.68
CA ILE A 67 8.23 -12.98 3.08
C ILE A 67 9.28 -13.95 2.49
N PRO A 68 10.30 -13.50 1.74
CA PRO A 68 11.37 -14.38 1.29
C PRO A 68 12.14 -15.04 2.43
N ILE A 69 12.45 -14.31 3.51
CA ILE A 69 13.12 -14.87 4.69
C ILE A 69 12.28 -15.99 5.31
N GLN A 70 10.96 -15.76 5.46
CA GLN A 70 10.03 -16.73 6.04
C GLN A 70 9.80 -17.96 5.14
N SER A 71 10.12 -17.91 3.85
CA SER A 71 9.93 -19.05 2.94
C SER A 71 10.79 -20.27 3.29
N SER A 72 11.85 -20.08 4.07
CA SER A 72 12.69 -21.16 4.60
C SER A 72 12.13 -21.82 5.87
N PHE A 73 11.12 -21.20 6.51
CA PHE A 73 10.62 -21.62 7.82
C PHE A 73 9.12 -21.96 7.82
N LEU A 74 8.35 -21.38 6.90
CA LEU A 74 6.90 -21.53 6.83
C LEU A 74 6.48 -22.42 5.66
N SER A 75 5.27 -22.99 5.74
CA SER A 75 4.71 -23.79 4.66
C SER A 75 4.43 -22.96 3.41
N ALA A 76 4.40 -23.61 2.25
CA ALA A 76 4.10 -22.97 0.97
C ALA A 76 2.74 -22.25 0.98
N SER A 77 1.72 -22.84 1.63
CA SER A 77 0.39 -22.23 1.75
C SER A 77 0.42 -20.95 2.59
N THR A 78 1.19 -20.91 3.66
CA THR A 78 1.38 -19.70 4.48
C THR A 78 2.10 -18.61 3.69
N ILE A 79 3.13 -18.95 2.91
CA ILE A 79 3.82 -17.98 2.05
C ILE A 79 2.88 -17.41 0.99
N VAL A 80 2.06 -18.25 0.37
CA VAL A 80 1.03 -17.79 -0.57
C VAL A 80 0.07 -16.82 0.12
N ALA A 81 -0.44 -17.15 1.30
CA ALA A 81 -1.32 -16.26 2.08
C ALA A 81 -0.65 -14.91 2.43
N LEU A 82 0.63 -14.91 2.81
CA LEU A 82 1.38 -13.68 3.07
C LEU A 82 1.55 -12.83 1.81
N ARG A 83 1.75 -13.44 0.64
CA ARG A 83 1.83 -12.73 -0.65
C ARG A 83 0.48 -12.11 -1.05
N PHE A 84 -0.63 -12.80 -0.78
CA PHE A 84 -1.97 -12.23 -0.93
C PHE A 84 -2.17 -11.05 0.02
N LEU A 85 -1.85 -11.22 1.31
CA LEU A 85 -1.93 -10.14 2.29
C LEU A 85 -1.11 -8.93 1.84
N GLN A 86 0.13 -9.15 1.38
CA GLN A 86 0.97 -8.09 0.84
C GLN A 86 0.27 -7.33 -0.29
N LEU A 87 -0.29 -8.02 -1.28
CA LEU A 87 -1.05 -7.38 -2.36
C LEU A 87 -2.25 -6.57 -1.85
N PHE A 88 -2.98 -7.07 -0.85
CA PHE A 88 -4.10 -6.33 -0.25
C PHE A 88 -3.63 -5.11 0.55
N LEU A 89 -2.45 -5.18 1.20
CA LEU A 89 -1.82 -4.01 1.83
C LEU A 89 -1.46 -2.96 0.77
N LEU A 90 -0.92 -3.36 -0.39
CA LEU A 90 -0.65 -2.45 -1.50
C LEU A 90 -1.91 -1.70 -1.93
N ALA A 91 -2.94 -2.44 -2.34
CA ALA A 91 -4.20 -1.86 -2.80
C ALA A 91 -4.89 -1.03 -1.71
N GLY A 92 -4.88 -1.50 -0.46
CA GLY A 92 -5.40 -0.78 0.69
C GLY A 92 -4.67 0.54 0.93
N SER A 93 -3.34 0.57 0.77
CA SER A 93 -2.55 1.79 0.94
C SER A 93 -2.92 2.87 -0.08
N PHE A 94 -2.96 2.51 -1.37
CA PHE A 94 -3.37 3.43 -2.43
C PHE A 94 -4.84 3.90 -2.27
N ASN A 95 -5.73 3.00 -1.85
CA ASN A 95 -7.10 3.38 -1.53
C ASN A 95 -7.18 4.40 -0.37
N CYS A 96 -6.31 4.30 0.65
CA CYS A 96 -6.21 5.33 1.68
C CYS A 96 -5.82 6.70 1.10
N LEU A 97 -4.92 6.77 0.12
CA LEU A 97 -4.59 8.03 -0.56
C LEU A 97 -5.77 8.59 -1.34
N HIS A 98 -6.54 7.74 -2.01
CA HIS A 98 -7.77 8.16 -2.68
C HIS A 98 -8.81 8.73 -1.71
N TRP A 99 -9.04 8.07 -0.58
CA TRP A 99 -9.93 8.58 0.47
C TRP A 99 -9.43 9.91 1.03
N PHE A 100 -8.13 10.03 1.26
CA PHE A 100 -7.51 11.29 1.66
C PHE A 100 -7.77 12.40 0.64
N ALA A 101 -7.55 12.13 -0.65
CA ALA A 101 -7.76 13.10 -1.72
C ALA A 101 -9.23 13.57 -1.79
N VAL A 102 -10.19 12.64 -1.69
CA VAL A 102 -11.62 12.97 -1.68
C VAL A 102 -12.00 13.79 -0.45
N GLU A 103 -11.49 13.46 0.72
CA GLU A 103 -11.76 14.26 1.93
C GLU A 103 -11.16 15.66 1.86
N LEU A 104 -9.99 15.82 1.25
CA LEU A 104 -9.39 17.13 0.99
C LEU A 104 -10.26 17.97 0.03
N LEU A 105 -10.87 17.35 -0.98
CA LEU A 105 -11.75 18.03 -1.93
C LEU A 105 -13.10 18.43 -1.33
N LYS A 106 -13.60 17.71 -0.32
CA LYS A 106 -14.87 18.04 0.36
C LYS A 106 -14.80 19.34 1.17
N THR A 107 -13.60 19.80 1.52
CA THR A 107 -13.38 21.11 2.16
C THR A 107 -13.81 22.27 1.24
N PHE A 108 -14.00 22.04 -0.06
CA PHE A 108 -14.53 23.03 -1.00
C PHE A 108 -16.07 22.89 -1.17
N PRO A 109 -16.85 23.99 -1.01
CA PRO A 109 -18.31 23.93 -0.83
C PRO A 109 -19.14 23.48 -2.06
N HIS A 110 -18.56 23.40 -3.27
CA HIS A 110 -19.35 23.27 -4.49
C HIS A 110 -19.68 21.82 -4.92
N ASN A 111 -19.12 20.76 -4.31
CA ASN A 111 -19.34 19.41 -4.87
C ASN A 111 -19.19 18.20 -3.91
N GLN A 112 -19.73 18.33 -2.70
CA GLN A 112 -19.42 17.41 -1.58
C GLN A 112 -19.92 15.95 -1.74
N ARG A 113 -21.02 15.72 -2.49
CA ARG A 113 -21.72 14.42 -2.49
C ARG A 113 -21.31 13.49 -3.64
N ARG A 114 -20.82 14.03 -4.75
CA ARG A 114 -20.56 13.24 -5.98
C ARG A 114 -19.25 12.45 -5.94
N TYR A 115 -18.26 12.91 -5.17
CA TYR A 115 -16.93 12.31 -5.14
C TYR A 115 -16.72 11.28 -4.01
N GLY A 116 -17.69 11.15 -3.09
CA GLY A 116 -17.57 10.28 -1.92
C GLY A 116 -17.42 8.79 -2.23
N PHE A 117 -17.86 8.34 -3.40
CA PHE A 117 -17.84 6.92 -3.78
C PHE A 117 -16.69 6.55 -4.73
N ILE A 118 -15.89 7.52 -5.20
CA ILE A 118 -14.78 7.26 -6.12
C ILE A 118 -13.78 6.24 -5.55
N PRO A 119 -13.29 6.37 -4.30
CA PRO A 119 -12.30 5.44 -3.77
C PRO A 119 -12.86 4.01 -3.68
N ALA A 120 -14.10 3.89 -3.19
CA ALA A 120 -14.79 2.60 -3.12
C ALA A 120 -15.02 1.97 -4.50
N GLY A 121 -15.40 2.78 -5.49
CA GLY A 121 -15.59 2.34 -6.87
C GLY A 121 -14.30 1.90 -7.54
N ALA A 122 -13.21 2.67 -7.38
CA ALA A 122 -11.89 2.32 -7.88
C ALA A 122 -11.38 1.01 -7.24
N PHE A 123 -11.54 0.87 -5.92
CA PHE A 123 -11.18 -0.37 -5.21
C PHE A 123 -12.00 -1.58 -5.65
N ALA A 124 -13.31 -1.40 -5.86
CA ALA A 124 -14.17 -2.45 -6.39
C ALA A 124 -13.76 -2.83 -7.81
N LEU A 125 -13.43 -1.87 -8.67
CA LEU A 125 -12.97 -2.11 -10.03
C LEU A 125 -11.62 -2.85 -10.03
N TRP A 126 -10.69 -2.48 -9.14
CA TRP A 126 -9.44 -3.21 -8.93
C TRP A 126 -9.70 -4.66 -8.51
N LEU A 127 -10.59 -4.87 -7.53
CA LEU A 127 -10.91 -6.20 -7.02
C LEU A 127 -11.55 -7.07 -8.10
N ILE A 128 -12.55 -6.54 -8.81
CA ILE A 128 -13.23 -7.25 -9.90
C ILE A 128 -12.25 -7.54 -11.03
N GLY A 129 -11.47 -6.56 -11.47
CA GLY A 129 -10.47 -6.74 -12.54
C GLY A 129 -9.43 -7.81 -12.18
N SER A 130 -8.95 -7.79 -10.94
CA SER A 130 -8.01 -8.79 -10.43
C SER A 130 -8.64 -10.20 -10.39
N LEU A 131 -9.87 -10.33 -9.91
CA LEU A 131 -10.58 -11.62 -9.85
C LEU A 131 -10.89 -12.16 -11.26
N CYS A 132 -11.41 -11.33 -12.16
CA CYS A 132 -11.71 -11.70 -13.55
C CYS A 132 -10.44 -12.15 -14.28
N PHE A 133 -9.33 -11.43 -14.13
CA PHE A 133 -8.06 -11.85 -14.73
C PHE A 133 -7.56 -13.17 -14.12
N GLY A 134 -7.77 -13.39 -12.83
CA GLY A 134 -7.42 -14.66 -12.16
C GLY A 134 -8.16 -15.87 -12.75
N LEU A 135 -9.41 -15.72 -13.17
CA LEU A 135 -10.16 -16.77 -13.85
C LEU A 135 -9.60 -17.10 -15.24
N VAL A 136 -9.03 -16.12 -15.93
CA VAL A 136 -8.46 -16.27 -17.29
C VAL A 136 -7.00 -16.72 -17.25
N ALA A 137 -6.25 -16.37 -16.20
CA ALA A 137 -4.83 -16.65 -16.08
C ALA A 137 -4.47 -18.14 -15.90
N GLY A 138 -5.46 -19.05 -15.85
CA GLY A 138 -5.23 -20.50 -15.92
C GLY A 138 -4.41 -21.08 -14.76
N GLY A 139 -4.38 -20.42 -13.61
CA GLY A 139 -3.64 -20.87 -12.43
C GLY A 139 -2.21 -20.34 -12.30
N ASP A 140 -1.74 -19.49 -13.22
CA ASP A 140 -0.46 -18.79 -13.07
C ASP A 140 -0.57 -17.67 -12.01
N LEU A 141 -0.24 -18.01 -10.76
CA LEU A 141 -0.30 -17.09 -9.62
C LEU A 141 0.65 -15.89 -9.77
N GLU A 142 1.80 -16.07 -10.42
CA GLU A 142 2.79 -15.00 -10.55
C GLU A 142 2.31 -13.96 -11.56
N ARG A 143 1.81 -14.41 -12.71
CA ARG A 143 1.21 -13.53 -13.72
C ARG A 143 -0.03 -12.82 -13.20
N TRP A 144 -0.90 -13.54 -12.49
CA TRP A 144 -2.08 -12.94 -11.84
C TRP A 144 -1.67 -11.86 -10.84
N ARG A 145 -0.73 -12.16 -9.95
CA ARG A 145 -0.27 -11.22 -8.93
C ARG A 145 0.38 -9.99 -9.54
N SER A 146 1.25 -10.17 -10.55
CA SER A 146 1.89 -9.05 -11.24
C SER A 146 0.87 -8.13 -11.90
N PHE A 147 -0.18 -8.69 -12.52
CA PHE A 147 -1.27 -7.91 -13.08
C PHE A 147 -2.02 -7.11 -12.01
N ALA A 148 -2.38 -7.76 -10.89
CA ALA A 148 -3.09 -7.09 -9.79
C ALA A 148 -2.26 -6.00 -9.10
N ASP A 149 -0.93 -6.19 -8.98
CA ASP A 149 0.01 -5.19 -8.47
C ASP A 149 0.06 -3.96 -9.38
N VAL A 150 0.28 -4.18 -10.68
CA VAL A 150 0.26 -3.12 -11.70
C VAL A 150 -1.07 -2.39 -11.68
N LEU A 151 -2.19 -3.13 -11.68
CA LEU A 151 -3.52 -2.54 -11.64
C LEU A 151 -3.72 -1.70 -10.37
N ALA A 152 -3.23 -2.15 -9.21
CA ALA A 152 -3.32 -1.36 -7.97
C ALA A 152 -2.60 -0.02 -8.10
N ARG A 153 -1.38 0.01 -8.65
CA ARG A 153 -0.54 1.22 -8.74
C ARG A 153 -1.04 2.27 -9.74
N TYR A 154 -1.75 1.84 -10.77
CA TYR A 154 -2.24 2.74 -11.82
C TYR A 154 -3.71 3.11 -11.69
N LEU A 155 -4.52 2.27 -11.02
CA LEU A 155 -5.96 2.51 -10.85
C LEU A 155 -6.31 3.14 -9.50
N LEU A 156 -5.60 2.75 -8.43
CA LEU A 156 -5.78 3.23 -7.06
C LEU A 156 -4.69 4.25 -6.71
#